data_AF-A0A4Q3RT44-F1
#
_entry.id   AF-A0A4Q3RT44-F1
#
_cell.length_a   1.000
_cell.length_b   1.000
_cell.length_c   1.000
_cell.angle_alpha   90.00
_cell.angle_beta   90.00
_cell.angle_gamma   90.00
#
_symmetry.space_group_name_H-M   'P 1'
#
loop_
_entity.id
_entity.type
_entity.pdbx_description
1 polymer ?
#
loop_
_entity_poly.entity_id
_entity_poly.type
_entity_poly.pdbx_seq_one_letter_code
_entity_poly.pdbx_strand_id
1 'polypeptide(L)'
;MSQKKNIREFSLPALKTYFEAIGDKKFRAIQTYEWLWKKNARSFDDMSNLSLDLRKKLAEEFEFTALTVDASQHSNDGTLKSRFKTHDGHYIEGVLIPTEKRNTACVSSQIGCSLSCAFCATGLMDRKRNLGFDEIYDQVVLLNEESQKVNGTNLTNIVYM
;
A
#
# COMPACT_ATOMS: atom_id res chain seq x y z
N MET A 1 -23.22 12.88 -2.71
CA MET A 1 -22.49 11.97 -3.61
C MET A 1 -22.11 10.76 -2.78
N SER A 2 -22.48 9.54 -3.20
CA SER A 2 -22.08 8.34 -2.44
C SER A 2 -20.56 8.25 -2.48
N GLN A 3 -19.92 8.16 -1.31
CA GLN A 3 -18.49 7.87 -1.19
C GLN A 3 -18.22 6.51 -1.87
N LYS A 4 -17.30 6.46 -2.83
CA LYS A 4 -16.95 5.21 -3.49
C LYS A 4 -16.22 4.33 -2.47
N LYS A 5 -16.38 3.02 -2.58
CA LYS A 5 -15.64 2.09 -1.72
C LYS A 5 -14.27 1.81 -2.32
N ASN A 6 -13.27 1.64 -1.46
CA ASN A 6 -11.95 1.19 -1.90
C ASN A 6 -12.06 -0.25 -2.43
N ILE A 7 -11.66 -0.48 -3.68
CA ILE A 7 -11.72 -1.83 -4.29
C ILE A 7 -10.91 -2.85 -3.50
N ARG A 8 -9.86 -2.41 -2.78
CA ARG A 8 -8.99 -3.26 -1.98
C ARG A 8 -9.69 -3.86 -0.76
N GLU A 9 -10.82 -3.30 -0.32
CA GLU A 9 -11.64 -3.87 0.75
C GLU A 9 -12.45 -5.10 0.30
N PHE A 10 -12.54 -5.35 -1.01
CA PHE A 10 -13.31 -6.47 -1.55
C PHE A 10 -12.47 -7.74 -1.56
N SER A 11 -12.96 -8.76 -0.84
CA SER A 11 -12.43 -10.11 -0.93
C SER A 11 -12.64 -10.70 -2.34
N LEU A 12 -11.86 -11.72 -2.70
CA LEU A 12 -12.02 -12.40 -3.98
C LEU A 12 -13.46 -12.92 -4.22
N PRO A 13 -14.17 -13.52 -3.23
CA PRO A 13 -15.58 -13.85 -3.38
C PRO A 13 -16.48 -12.64 -3.66
N ALA A 14 -16.27 -11.53 -2.96
CA ALA A 14 -17.04 -10.30 -3.17
C ALA A 14 -16.80 -9.70 -4.57
N LEU A 15 -15.56 -9.73 -5.06
CA LEU A 15 -15.24 -9.34 -6.44
C LEU A 15 -15.93 -10.28 -7.43
N LYS A 16 -15.97 -11.60 -7.20
CA LYS A 16 -16.70 -12.53 -8.10
C LYS A 16 -18.18 -12.16 -8.19
N THR A 17 -18.83 -11.90 -7.05
CA THR A 17 -20.23 -11.44 -7.01
C THR A 17 -20.42 -10.12 -7.77
N TYR A 18 -19.49 -9.17 -7.58
CA TYR A 18 -19.52 -7.90 -8.31
C TYR A 18 -19.43 -8.11 -9.83
N PHE A 19 -18.43 -8.87 -10.30
CA PHE A 19 -18.22 -9.12 -11.73
C PHE A 19 -19.40 -9.87 -12.37
N GLU A 20 -20.05 -10.79 -11.63
CA GLU A 20 -21.28 -11.44 -12.07
C GLU A 20 -22.45 -10.45 -12.19
N ALA A 21 -22.61 -9.54 -11.22
CA ALA A 21 -23.70 -8.55 -11.20
C ALA A 21 -23.62 -7.56 -12.37
N ILE A 22 -22.40 -7.24 -12.83
CA ILE A 22 -22.19 -6.37 -14.00
C ILE A 22 -22.19 -7.12 -15.35
N GLY A 23 -22.48 -8.43 -15.34
CA GLY A 23 -22.58 -9.26 -16.55
C GLY A 23 -21.24 -9.74 -17.12
N ASP A 24 -20.15 -9.63 -16.37
CA ASP A 24 -18.80 -10.02 -16.82
C ASP A 24 -18.43 -11.42 -16.32
N LYS A 25 -17.33 -11.97 -16.84
CA LYS A 25 -16.87 -13.34 -16.56
C LYS A 25 -16.18 -13.42 -15.19
N LYS A 26 -16.44 -14.50 -14.46
CA LYS A 26 -15.84 -14.76 -13.12
C LYS A 26 -14.31 -14.68 -13.08
N PHE A 27 -13.62 -14.98 -14.18
CA PHE A 27 -12.15 -14.90 -14.23
C PHE A 27 -11.62 -13.46 -14.15
N ARG A 28 -12.42 -12.44 -14.49
CA ARG A 28 -12.05 -11.03 -14.34
C ARG A 28 -11.85 -10.63 -12.89
N ALA A 29 -12.65 -11.21 -11.98
CA ALA A 29 -12.44 -11.05 -10.54
C ALA A 29 -11.08 -11.58 -10.10
N ILE A 30 -10.65 -12.73 -10.63
CA ILE A 30 -9.34 -13.33 -10.34
C ILE A 30 -8.23 -12.41 -10.87
N GLN A 31 -8.31 -11.98 -12.12
CA GLN A 31 -7.31 -11.07 -12.71
C GLN A 31 -7.19 -9.77 -11.91
N THR A 32 -8.32 -9.16 -11.56
CA THR A 32 -8.36 -7.93 -10.75
C THR A 32 -7.70 -8.18 -9.39
N TYR A 33 -8.07 -9.24 -8.69
CA TYR A 33 -7.49 -9.58 -7.38
C TYR A 33 -5.97 -9.83 -7.45
N GLU A 34 -5.47 -10.45 -8.52
CA GLU A 34 -4.03 -10.62 -8.72
C GLU A 34 -3.32 -9.28 -8.97
N TRP A 35 -3.95 -8.34 -9.66
CA TRP A 35 -3.41 -6.99 -9.81
C TRP A 35 -3.30 -6.26 -8.48
N LEU A 36 -4.31 -6.39 -7.62
CA LEU A 36 -4.31 -5.74 -6.30
C LEU A 36 -3.19 -6.26 -5.40
N TRP A 37 -2.94 -7.58 -5.39
CA TRP A 37 -2.14 -8.21 -4.32
C TRP A 37 -0.86 -8.93 -4.75
N LYS A 38 -0.75 -9.31 -6.03
CA LYS A 38 0.45 -10.00 -6.56
C LYS A 38 1.29 -9.10 -7.45
N LYS A 39 0.64 -8.24 -8.23
CA LYS A 39 1.30 -7.33 -9.19
C LYS A 39 1.40 -5.91 -8.69
N ASN A 40 0.86 -5.64 -7.49
CA ASN A 40 1.01 -4.38 -6.79
C ASN A 40 0.53 -3.16 -7.59
N ALA A 41 -0.58 -3.30 -8.33
CA ALA A 41 -1.16 -2.17 -9.07
C ALA A 41 -1.34 -0.96 -8.16
N ARG A 42 -1.04 0.23 -8.68
CA ARG A 42 -1.25 1.51 -8.00
C ARG A 42 -2.48 2.24 -8.54
N SER A 43 -2.98 1.83 -9.69
CA SER A 43 -4.16 2.37 -10.34
C SER A 43 -4.90 1.30 -11.15
N PHE A 44 -6.13 1.60 -11.57
CA PHE A 44 -6.84 0.75 -12.53
C PHE A 44 -6.14 0.69 -13.90
N ASP A 45 -5.42 1.74 -14.27
CA ASP A 45 -4.72 1.83 -15.55
C ASP A 45 -3.57 0.82 -15.67
N ASP A 46 -2.98 0.42 -14.55
CA ASP A 46 -1.91 -0.58 -14.50
C ASP A 46 -2.39 -1.97 -14.92
N MET A 47 -3.71 -2.23 -14.87
CA MET A 47 -4.30 -3.55 -15.07
C MET A 47 -4.37 -3.95 -16.55
N SER A 48 -3.20 -4.13 -17.18
CA SER A 48 -2.99 -4.22 -18.63
C SER A 48 -3.80 -5.31 -19.35
N ASN A 49 -4.22 -6.37 -18.65
CA ASN A 49 -5.02 -7.47 -19.19
C ASN A 49 -6.54 -7.27 -19.03
N LEU A 50 -6.99 -6.17 -18.45
CA LEU A 50 -8.40 -5.73 -18.45
C LEU A 50 -8.62 -4.77 -19.62
N SER A 51 -9.81 -4.80 -20.25
CA SER A 51 -10.14 -3.86 -21.31
C SER A 51 -10.20 -2.43 -20.78
N LEU A 52 -9.98 -1.43 -21.64
CA LEU A 52 -10.08 -0.02 -21.26
C LEU A 52 -11.47 0.31 -20.70
N ASP A 53 -12.53 -0.22 -21.31
CA ASP A 53 -13.91 -0.01 -20.84
C ASP A 53 -14.14 -0.59 -19.44
N LEU A 54 -13.53 -1.75 -19.13
CA LEU A 54 -13.63 -2.32 -17.80
C LEU A 54 -12.85 -1.50 -16.77
N ARG A 55 -11.65 -1.00 -17.10
CA ARG A 55 -10.88 -0.11 -16.20
C ARG A 55 -11.66 1.17 -15.89
N LYS A 56 -12.29 1.78 -16.91
CA LYS A 56 -13.16 2.95 -16.73
C LYS A 56 -14.33 2.64 -15.81
N LYS A 57 -15.04 1.54 -16.04
CA LYS A 57 -16.16 1.11 -15.19
C LYS A 57 -15.72 0.90 -13.73
N LEU A 58 -14.59 0.24 -13.50
CA LEU A 58 -14.04 0.07 -12.15
C LEU A 58 -13.69 1.42 -11.51
N ALA A 59 -13.11 2.36 -12.25
CA ALA A 59 -12.81 3.70 -11.77
C ALA A 59 -14.08 4.55 -11.51
N GLU A 60 -15.18 4.28 -12.20
CA GLU A 60 -16.48 4.90 -11.95
C GLU A 60 -17.13 4.40 -10.67
N GLU A 61 -17.00 3.11 -10.34
CA GLU A 61 -17.69 2.47 -9.22
C GLU A 61 -16.86 2.39 -7.92
N PHE A 62 -15.53 2.35 -8.03
CA PHE A 62 -14.62 2.18 -6.90
C PHE A 62 -13.56 3.28 -6.79
N GLU A 63 -13.05 3.42 -5.58
CA GLU A 63 -11.82 4.13 -5.29
C GLU A 63 -10.63 3.16 -5.26
N PHE A 64 -9.44 3.70 -5.57
CA PHE A 64 -8.16 3.01 -5.42
C PHE A 64 -7.24 3.89 -4.57
N THR A 65 -7.28 3.71 -3.26
CA THR A 65 -6.59 4.59 -2.30
C THR A 65 -5.18 4.09 -2.02
N ALA A 66 -4.25 4.29 -2.95
CA ALA A 66 -2.85 3.87 -2.80
C ALA A 66 -1.99 4.92 -2.07
N LEU A 67 -1.02 4.48 -1.24
CA LEU A 67 0.02 5.39 -0.72
C LEU A 67 0.85 5.99 -1.86
N THR A 68 1.34 7.20 -1.67
CA THR A 68 2.33 7.81 -2.56
C THR A 68 3.61 8.12 -1.80
N VAL A 69 4.76 7.99 -2.46
CA VAL A 69 6.04 8.42 -1.87
C VAL A 69 6.12 9.94 -2.00
N ASP A 70 6.19 10.62 -0.86
CA ASP A 70 6.29 12.09 -0.80
C ASP A 70 7.76 12.54 -0.74
N ALA A 71 8.59 11.83 0.02
CA ALA A 71 10.03 12.10 0.10
C ALA A 71 10.79 10.84 0.52
N SER A 72 12.05 10.72 0.09
CA SER A 72 12.96 9.67 0.53
C SER A 72 14.32 10.26 0.92
N GLN A 73 14.93 9.69 1.95
CA GLN A 73 16.25 10.09 2.45
C GLN A 73 17.15 8.85 2.53
N HIS A 74 18.36 8.97 2.01
CA HIS A 74 19.35 7.90 2.01
C HIS A 74 20.47 8.23 3.00
N SER A 75 20.76 7.28 3.87
CA SER A 75 21.88 7.33 4.81
C SER A 75 23.12 6.69 4.19
N ASN A 76 24.29 7.07 4.71
CA ASN A 76 25.59 6.51 4.28
C ASN A 76 25.74 5.02 4.65
N ASP A 77 24.97 4.53 5.62
CA ASP A 77 24.94 3.11 6.02
C ASP A 77 23.99 2.26 5.16
N GLY A 78 23.39 2.85 4.12
CA GLY A 78 22.43 2.20 3.23
C GLY A 78 20.98 2.26 3.72
N THR A 79 20.72 2.72 4.94
CA THR A 79 19.35 2.92 5.43
C THR A 79 18.61 3.92 4.54
N LEU A 80 17.39 3.57 4.14
CA LEU A 80 16.52 4.44 3.35
C LEU A 80 15.25 4.70 4.15
N LYS A 81 14.99 5.99 4.42
CA LYS A 81 13.79 6.45 5.10
C LYS A 81 12.83 7.08 4.08
N SER A 82 11.65 6.50 3.93
CA SER A 82 10.59 6.99 3.06
C SER A 82 9.47 7.62 3.88
N ARG A 83 9.04 8.82 3.48
CA ARG A 83 7.80 9.43 3.92
C ARG A 83 6.71 9.14 2.90
N PHE A 84 5.67 8.45 3.33
CA PHE A 84 4.49 8.16 2.51
C PHE A 84 3.37 9.13 2.83
N LYS A 85 2.60 9.49 1.80
CA LYS A 85 1.38 10.28 1.91
C LYS A 85 0.17 9.38 1.71
N THR A 86 -0.75 9.43 2.67
CA THR A 86 -2.03 8.72 2.63
C THR A 86 -3.03 9.45 1.74
N HIS A 87 -4.08 8.74 1.30
CA HIS A 87 -5.12 9.31 0.44
C HIS A 87 -5.85 10.50 1.09
N ASP A 88 -5.94 10.52 2.42
CA ASP A 88 -6.53 11.60 3.23
C ASP A 88 -5.52 12.67 3.66
N GLY A 89 -4.32 12.67 3.07
CA GLY A 89 -3.35 13.77 3.18
C GLY A 89 -2.45 13.74 4.42
N HIS A 90 -2.47 12.66 5.19
CA HIS A 90 -1.55 12.47 6.31
C HIS A 90 -0.21 11.89 5.84
N TYR A 91 0.79 11.98 6.72
CA TYR A 91 2.11 11.45 6.48
C TYR A 91 2.45 10.36 7.48
N ILE A 92 3.04 9.28 6.97
CA ILE A 92 3.62 8.18 7.76
C ILE A 92 5.01 7.87 7.23
N GLU A 93 5.78 7.10 7.97
CA GLU A 93 7.14 6.75 7.61
C GLU A 93 7.31 5.23 7.52
N GLY A 94 8.14 4.80 6.59
CA GLY A 94 8.69 3.45 6.58
C GLY A 94 10.18 3.50 6.29
N VAL A 95 10.89 2.50 6.80
CA VAL A 95 12.35 2.47 6.74
C VAL A 95 12.81 1.14 6.17
N LEU A 96 13.62 1.18 5.13
CA LEU A 96 14.39 0.05 4.65
C LEU A 96 15.75 0.07 5.38
N ILE A 97 16.04 -1.02 6.08
CA ILE A 97 17.28 -1.21 6.85
C ILE A 97 18.01 -2.41 6.25
N PRO A 98 18.94 -2.18 5.31
CA PRO A 98 19.74 -3.25 4.75
C PRO A 98 20.89 -3.62 5.68
N THR A 99 21.23 -4.89 5.70
CA THR A 99 22.44 -5.43 6.33
C THR A 99 23.05 -6.48 5.40
N GLU A 100 24.23 -6.99 5.70
CA GLU A 100 24.90 -8.00 4.87
C GLU A 100 24.05 -9.26 4.60
N LYS A 101 23.14 -9.62 5.53
CA LYS A 101 22.40 -10.89 5.49
C LYS A 101 20.89 -10.74 5.27
N ARG A 102 20.34 -9.54 5.48
CA ARG A 102 18.88 -9.31 5.48
C ARG A 102 18.55 -7.88 5.09
N ASN A 103 17.39 -7.72 4.48
CA ASN A 103 16.75 -6.42 4.24
C ASN A 103 15.47 -6.36 5.06
N THR A 104 15.40 -5.39 5.97
CA THR A 104 14.28 -5.25 6.91
C THR A 104 13.46 -4.03 6.57
N ALA A 105 12.15 -4.18 6.41
CA ALA A 105 11.21 -3.06 6.34
C ALA A 105 10.61 -2.79 7.71
N CYS A 106 10.79 -1.57 8.22
CA CYS A 106 10.04 -1.04 9.34
C CYS A 106 8.81 -0.32 8.80
N VAL A 107 7.62 -0.72 9.23
CA VAL A 107 6.35 -0.18 8.75
C VAL A 107 5.52 0.42 9.89
N SER A 108 4.85 1.53 9.58
CA SER A 108 3.90 2.19 10.46
C SER A 108 2.57 1.41 10.53
N SER A 109 1.88 1.49 11.67
CA SER A 109 0.52 0.93 11.87
C SER A 109 -0.56 1.98 12.05
N GLN A 110 -0.18 3.21 12.41
CA GLN A 110 -1.10 4.28 12.79
C GLN A 110 -0.55 5.63 12.30
N ILE A 111 -1.44 6.62 12.21
CA ILE A 111 -1.07 8.02 12.03
C ILE A 111 -1.04 8.67 13.42
N GLY A 112 0.16 8.97 13.91
CA GLY A 112 0.39 9.37 15.31
C GLY A 112 0.19 8.22 16.30
N CYS A 113 0.38 8.46 17.60
CA CYS A 113 0.26 7.43 18.64
C CYS A 113 -0.31 8.02 19.94
N SER A 114 -1.29 7.34 20.54
CA SER A 114 -1.98 7.82 21.75
C SER A 114 -1.30 7.40 23.06
N LEU A 115 -0.18 6.68 23.01
CA LEU A 115 0.50 6.17 24.20
C LEU A 115 1.39 7.22 24.88
N SER A 116 1.68 8.33 24.22
CA SER A 116 2.41 9.48 24.78
C SER A 116 3.74 9.12 25.46
N CYS A 117 4.45 8.12 24.94
CA CYS A 117 5.78 7.76 25.41
C CYS A 117 6.74 8.96 25.23
N ALA A 118 7.26 9.50 26.33
CA ALA A 118 8.03 10.76 26.34
C ALA A 118 9.31 10.74 25.46
N PHE A 119 9.85 9.55 25.17
CA PHE A 119 11.04 9.36 24.34
C PHE A 119 10.73 9.13 22.85
N CYS A 120 9.45 9.00 22.48
CA CYS A 120 9.04 8.67 21.12
C CYS A 120 8.51 9.91 20.40
N ALA A 121 9.13 10.28 19.28
CA ALA A 121 8.67 11.41 18.47
C ALA A 121 7.20 11.26 18.04
N THR A 122 6.78 10.06 17.63
CA THR A 122 5.37 9.75 17.31
C THR A 122 4.45 9.82 18.53
N GLY A 123 4.97 9.57 19.73
CA GLY A 123 4.23 9.73 20.99
C GLY A 123 3.93 11.19 21.35
N LEU A 124 4.68 12.15 20.78
CA LEU A 124 4.41 13.58 20.92
C LEU A 124 3.34 14.08 19.92
N MET A 125 2.92 13.24 18.98
CA MET A 125 1.94 13.58 17.94
C MET A 125 0.55 13.05 18.31
N ASP A 126 -0.48 13.84 18.04
CA ASP A 126 -1.86 13.38 18.18
C ASP A 126 -2.15 12.18 17.28
N ARG A 127 -2.73 11.12 17.87
CA ARG A 127 -3.27 10.01 17.09
C ARG A 127 -4.47 10.47 16.27
N LYS A 128 -4.44 10.19 14.96
CA LYS A 128 -5.55 10.47 14.03
C LYS A 128 -6.41 9.23 13.79
N ARG A 129 -5.82 8.17 13.23
CA ARG A 129 -6.49 6.88 12.95
C ARG A 129 -5.50 5.73 12.81
N ASN A 130 -6.03 4.51 12.78
CA ASN A 130 -5.28 3.35 12.31
C ASN A 130 -5.12 3.39 10.80
N LEU A 131 -4.06 2.77 10.30
CA LEU A 131 -3.90 2.52 8.87
C LEU A 131 -4.78 1.37 8.42
N GLY A 132 -5.25 1.44 7.18
CA GLY A 132 -5.84 0.31 6.47
C GLY A 132 -4.80 -0.78 6.22
N PHE A 133 -5.25 -2.02 6.08
CA PHE A 133 -4.36 -3.14 5.76
C PHE A 133 -3.66 -2.94 4.40
N ASP A 134 -4.34 -2.24 3.51
CA ASP A 134 -3.85 -1.89 2.17
C ASP A 134 -2.80 -0.77 2.22
N GLU A 135 -2.93 0.18 3.15
CA GLU A 135 -1.88 1.17 3.43
C GLU A 135 -0.63 0.53 4.06
N ILE A 136 -0.77 -0.47 4.93
CA ILE A 136 0.38 -1.22 5.48
C ILE A 136 1.05 -2.07 4.39
N TYR A 137 0.25 -2.75 3.57
CA TYR A 137 0.74 -3.49 2.40
C TYR A 137 1.54 -2.59 1.45
N ASP A 138 1.04 -1.39 1.17
CA ASP A 138 1.72 -0.43 0.31
C ASP A 138 3.11 -0.05 0.83
N GLN A 139 3.29 0.14 2.14
CA GLN A 139 4.60 0.41 2.72
C GLN A 139 5.58 -0.73 2.43
N VAL A 140 5.15 -1.98 2.62
CA VAL A 140 5.99 -3.17 2.37
C VAL A 140 6.38 -3.26 0.91
N VAL A 141 5.41 -3.10 0.00
CA VAL A 141 5.65 -3.15 -1.45
C VAL A 141 6.63 -2.07 -1.89
N LEU A 142 6.38 -0.82 -1.50
CA LEU A 142 7.23 0.31 -1.89
C LEU A 142 8.66 0.14 -1.35
N LEU A 143 8.82 -0.31 -0.10
CA LEU A 143 10.14 -0.59 0.47
C LEU A 143 10.82 -1.81 -0.18
N ASN A 144 10.05 -2.81 -0.64
CA ASN A 144 10.60 -3.95 -1.37
C ASN A 144 11.09 -3.55 -2.77
N GLU A 145 10.36 -2.68 -3.46
CA GLU A 145 10.82 -2.11 -4.73
C GLU A 145 12.13 -1.34 -4.54
N GLU A 146 12.24 -0.53 -3.48
CA GLU A 146 13.49 0.15 -3.15
C GLU A 146 14.62 -0.83 -2.80
N SER A 147 14.34 -1.87 -2.03
CA SER A 147 15.30 -2.94 -1.71
C SER A 147 15.81 -3.65 -2.98
N GLN A 148 14.92 -3.95 -3.93
CA GLN A 148 15.32 -4.54 -5.21
C GLN A 148 16.18 -3.58 -6.03
N LYS A 149 15.83 -2.29 -6.08
CA LYS A 149 16.59 -1.28 -6.84
C LYS A 149 17.97 -1.02 -6.26
N VAL A 150 18.08 -0.87 -4.94
CA VAL A 150 19.32 -0.43 -4.27
C VAL A 150 20.18 -1.61 -3.86
N ASN A 151 19.59 -2.69 -3.35
CA ASN A 151 20.31 -3.84 -2.80
C ASN A 151 20.24 -5.09 -3.69
N GLY A 152 19.54 -5.04 -4.82
CA GLY A 152 19.41 -6.18 -5.75
C GLY A 152 18.65 -7.37 -5.17
N THR A 153 18.01 -7.21 -4.02
CA THR A 153 17.44 -8.31 -3.23
C THR A 153 16.11 -7.90 -2.60
N ASN A 154 15.23 -8.89 -2.38
CA ASN A 154 13.93 -8.66 -1.75
C ASN A 154 14.08 -8.36 -0.25
N LEU A 155 13.02 -7.82 0.35
CA LEU A 155 12.84 -7.83 1.79
C LEU A 155 12.83 -9.28 2.30
N THR A 156 13.47 -9.48 3.44
CA THR A 156 13.47 -10.76 4.16
C THR A 156 12.78 -10.65 5.53
N ASN A 157 12.60 -9.43 6.02
CA ASN A 157 12.04 -9.15 7.34
C ASN A 157 11.10 -7.93 7.29
N ILE A 158 10.03 -8.00 8.07
CA ILE A 158 9.10 -6.88 8.29
C ILE A 158 8.94 -6.72 9.79
N VAL A 159 9.03 -5.49 10.28
CA VAL A 159 8.91 -5.13 11.70
C VAL A 159 7.91 -3.98 11.85
N TYR A 160 7.10 -4.06 12.90
CA TYR A 160 6.17 -3.00 13.31
C TYR A 160 6.77 -2.33 14.53
N MET A 161 7.35 -1.13 14.35
CA MET A 161 8.00 -0.36 15.41
C MET A 161 7.62 1.11 15.34
#